data_AF-A0A348V6Y0-F1
#
_entry.id   AF-A0A348V6Y0-F1
#
_cell.length_a   1.000
_cell.length_b   1.000
_cell.length_c   1.000
_cell.angle_alpha   90.00
_cell.angle_beta   90.00
_cell.angle_gamma   90.00
#
_symmetry.space_group_name_H-M   'P 1'
#
loop_
_entity.id
_entity.type
_entity.pdbx_description
1 polymer ?
#
loop_
_entity_poly.entity_id
_entity_poly.type
_entity_poly.pdbx_seq_one_letter_code
_entity_poly.pdbx_strand_id
1 'polypeptide(L)'
;MDLGTNFISSKVMVFRYGWSLDQAKFAPQIYFLSRTIGAFLGAFLLSRMDEIKYFKFNMMACVVALLVFAFLPGENLSMIAVGAIGFFASSIFPIIYSLALQVNPRKSNEISGLMITAVAGGGIVTPLMGMATSSIGVLGGILVVLLCVLYLVFCAFSVRKPAYA
;
A
#
# COMPACT_ATOMS: atom_id res chain seq x y z
N MET A 1 -0.32 0.31 -5.23
CA MET A 1 -1.01 0.15 -3.93
C MET A 1 -1.52 1.48 -3.39
N ASP A 2 -0.65 2.47 -3.14
CA ASP A 2 -1.02 3.75 -2.51
C ASP A 2 -2.10 4.50 -3.30
N LEU A 3 -1.86 4.78 -4.59
CA LEU A 3 -2.83 5.43 -5.48
C LEU A 3 -4.19 4.71 -5.48
N GLY A 4 -4.14 3.38 -5.61
CA GLY A 4 -5.34 2.55 -5.63
C GLY A 4 -6.12 2.60 -4.33
N THR A 5 -5.45 2.44 -3.19
CA THR A 5 -6.09 2.50 -1.86
C THR A 5 -6.78 3.84 -1.64
N ASN A 6 -6.11 4.94 -1.97
CA ASN A 6 -6.68 6.28 -1.85
C ASN A 6 -7.91 6.45 -2.76
N PHE A 7 -7.81 6.05 -4.03
CA PHE A 7 -8.92 6.10 -4.97
C PHE A 7 -10.14 5.31 -4.50
N ILE A 8 -9.94 4.06 -4.09
CA ILE A 8 -11.05 3.20 -3.69
C ILE A 8 -11.62 3.56 -2.32
N SER A 9 -10.80 4.10 -1.41
CA SER A 9 -11.25 4.50 -0.07
C SER A 9 -12.34 5.56 -0.13
N SER A 10 -12.15 6.63 -0.89
CA SER A 10 -13.18 7.66 -1.11
C SER A 10 -14.42 7.09 -1.80
N LYS A 11 -14.24 6.21 -2.79
CA LYS A 11 -15.36 5.57 -3.51
C LYS A 11 -16.20 4.69 -2.59
N VAL A 12 -15.57 3.91 -1.70
CA VAL A 12 -16.30 3.13 -0.69
C VAL A 12 -17.08 4.04 0.25
N MET A 13 -16.49 5.14 0.73
CA MET A 13 -17.22 6.07 1.62
C MET A 13 -18.49 6.61 0.95
N VAL A 14 -18.40 7.00 -0.32
CA VAL A 14 -19.55 7.52 -1.08
C VAL A 14 -20.58 6.42 -1.36
N PHE A 15 -20.15 5.32 -2.00
CA PHE A 15 -21.10 4.33 -2.52
C PHE A 15 -21.63 3.36 -1.47
N ARG A 16 -20.86 3.08 -0.40
CA ARG A 16 -21.26 2.15 0.65
C ARG A 16 -21.91 2.84 1.84
N TYR A 17 -21.47 4.05 2.18
CA TYR A 17 -21.90 4.78 3.39
C TYR A 17 -22.62 6.11 3.10
N GLY A 18 -22.78 6.49 1.83
CA GLY A 18 -23.54 7.69 1.46
C GLY A 18 -22.87 9.01 1.81
N TRP A 19 -21.55 9.00 2.05
CA TRP A 19 -20.81 10.23 2.34
C TRP A 19 -20.88 11.21 1.17
N SER A 20 -20.88 12.50 1.51
CA SER A 20 -20.68 13.55 0.51
C SER A 20 -19.27 13.49 -0.08
N LEU A 21 -19.08 14.10 -1.25
CA LEU A 21 -17.76 14.19 -1.89
C LEU A 21 -16.74 14.95 -1.01
N ASP A 22 -17.21 15.89 -0.19
CA ASP A 22 -16.34 16.62 0.75
C ASP A 22 -15.92 15.74 1.92
N GLN A 23 -16.84 14.95 2.49
CA GLN A 23 -16.51 14.00 3.55
C GLN A 23 -15.56 12.89 3.04
N ALA A 24 -15.76 12.42 1.81
CA ALA A 24 -14.95 11.35 1.22
C ALA A 24 -13.44 11.69 1.09
N LYS A 25 -13.07 12.97 1.21
CA LYS A 25 -11.68 13.45 1.25
C LYS A 25 -10.96 13.05 2.54
N PHE A 26 -11.69 12.79 3.64
CA PHE A 26 -11.09 12.38 4.90
C PHE A 26 -10.43 10.99 4.82
N ALA A 27 -10.94 10.07 3.98
CA ALA A 27 -10.36 8.73 3.87
C ALA A 27 -8.89 8.75 3.38
N PRO A 28 -8.55 9.42 2.26
CA PRO A 28 -7.15 9.63 1.87
C PRO A 28 -6.31 10.38 2.91
N GLN A 29 -6.89 11.35 3.62
CA GLN A 29 -6.18 12.09 4.66
C GLN A 29 -5.78 11.17 5.84
N ILE A 30 -6.70 10.33 6.32
CA ILE A 30 -6.41 9.34 7.36
C ILE A 30 -5.34 8.36 6.87
N TYR A 31 -5.44 7.91 5.62
CA TYR A 31 -4.43 7.05 5.01
C TYR A 31 -3.03 7.68 5.07
N PHE A 32 -2.87 8.92 4.59
CA PHE A 32 -1.57 9.58 4.54
C PHE A 32 -1.06 9.99 5.92
N LEU A 33 -1.94 10.41 6.82
CA LEU A 33 -1.57 10.68 8.22
C LEU A 33 -1.01 9.41 8.87
N SER A 34 -1.73 8.30 8.75
CA SER A 34 -1.30 7.01 9.29
C SER A 34 -0.02 6.51 8.64
N ARG A 35 0.16 6.74 7.34
CA ARG A 35 1.38 6.44 6.61
C ARG A 35 2.57 7.23 7.13
N THR A 36 2.41 8.52 7.40
CA THR A 36 3.47 9.38 7.96
C THR A 36 3.89 8.88 9.34
N ILE A 37 2.93 8.57 10.21
CA ILE A 37 3.20 8.00 11.54
C ILE A 37 3.92 6.65 11.40
N GLY A 38 3.45 5.77 10.52
CA GLY A 38 4.06 4.48 10.25
C GLY A 38 5.47 4.59 9.69
N ALA A 39 5.75 5.58 8.84
CA ALA A 39 7.08 5.82 8.29
C ALA A 39 8.07 6.27 9.38
N PHE A 40 7.63 7.17 10.26
CA PHE A 40 8.44 7.63 11.39
C PHE A 40 8.78 6.48 12.35
N LEU A 41 7.78 5.69 12.76
CA LEU A 41 8.01 4.52 13.61
C LEU A 41 8.83 3.44 12.89
N GLY A 42 8.56 3.22 11.61
CA GLY A 42 9.27 2.25 10.77
C GLY A 42 10.74 2.59 10.63
N ALA A 43 11.11 3.86 10.52
CA ALA A 43 12.53 4.28 10.48
C ALA A 43 13.27 3.88 11.77
N PHE A 44 12.62 4.01 12.93
CA PHE A 44 13.19 3.56 14.19
C PHE A 44 13.26 2.03 14.29
N LEU A 45 12.17 1.34 13.95
CA LEU A 45 12.09 -0.13 14.04
C LEU A 45 13.07 -0.83 13.08
N LEU A 46 13.23 -0.32 11.86
CA LEU A 46 14.17 -0.85 10.87
C LEU A 46 15.63 -0.70 11.32
N SER A 47 15.96 0.21 12.24
CA SER A 47 17.29 0.29 12.83
C SER A 47 17.60 -0.84 13.83
N ARG A 48 16.57 -1.54 14.32
CA ARG A 48 16.68 -2.58 15.35
C ARG A 48 16.20 -3.95 14.89
N MET A 49 15.57 -4.05 13.72
CA MET A 49 14.92 -5.25 13.22
C MET A 49 15.35 -5.58 11.80
N ASP A 50 15.22 -6.85 11.44
CA ASP A 50 15.47 -7.33 10.09
C ASP A 50 14.44 -6.77 9.10
N GLU A 51 14.90 -6.08 8.05
CA GLU A 51 14.04 -5.43 7.05
C GLU A 51 13.13 -6.40 6.29
N ILE A 52 13.55 -7.66 6.07
CA ILE A 52 12.73 -8.66 5.38
C ILE A 52 11.63 -9.19 6.32
N LYS A 53 11.95 -9.43 7.60
CA LYS A 53 10.92 -9.80 8.60
C LYS A 53 9.90 -8.68 8.78
N TYR A 54 10.36 -7.43 8.85
CA TYR A 54 9.49 -6.26 8.92
C TYR A 54 8.59 -6.15 7.68
N PHE A 55 9.17 -6.33 6.48
CA PHE A 55 8.42 -6.33 5.22
C PHE A 55 7.33 -7.39 5.21
N LYS A 56 7.65 -8.65 5.57
CA LYS A 56 6.67 -9.74 5.63
C LYS A 56 5.52 -9.44 6.60
N PHE A 57 5.84 -9.01 7.82
CA PHE A 57 4.83 -8.71 8.83
C PHE A 57 3.87 -7.61 8.37
N ASN A 58 4.40 -6.49 7.88
CA ASN A 58 3.59 -5.37 7.42
C ASN A 58 2.71 -5.75 6.23
N MET A 59 3.23 -6.52 5.27
CA MET A 59 2.43 -6.94 4.12
C MET A 59 1.29 -7.88 4.52
N MET A 60 1.52 -8.80 5.45
CA MET A 60 0.46 -9.67 5.98
C MET A 60 -0.60 -8.87 6.75
N ALA A 61 -0.16 -7.94 7.61
CA ALA A 61 -1.08 -7.05 8.32
C ALA A 61 -1.91 -6.19 7.35
N CYS A 62 -1.30 -5.75 6.26
CA CYS A 62 -1.98 -5.01 5.20
C CYS A 62 -3.03 -5.85 4.46
N VAL A 63 -2.77 -7.14 4.20
CA VAL A 63 -3.78 -8.05 3.64
C VAL A 63 -4.98 -8.15 4.57
N VAL A 64 -4.76 -8.35 5.87
CA VAL A 64 -5.85 -8.42 6.86
C VAL A 64 -6.66 -7.12 6.88
N ALA A 65 -6.00 -5.96 6.90
CA ALA A 65 -6.68 -4.66 6.87
C ALA A 65 -7.50 -4.46 5.58
N LEU A 66 -7.00 -4.92 4.43
CA LEU A 66 -7.77 -4.88 3.17
C LEU A 66 -8.97 -5.83 3.16
N LEU A 67 -8.85 -7.02 3.76
CA LEU A 67 -9.97 -7.95 3.90
C LEU A 67 -11.06 -7.38 4.81
N VAL A 68 -10.67 -6.75 5.93
CA VAL A 68 -11.60 -6.01 6.80
C VAL A 68 -12.29 -4.90 6.01
N PHE A 69 -11.53 -4.09 5.27
CA PHE A 69 -12.07 -3.02 4.44
C PHE A 69 -13.01 -3.51 3.32
N ALA A 70 -12.73 -4.67 2.75
CA ALA A 70 -13.52 -5.27 1.68
C ALA A 70 -14.88 -5.76 2.17
N PHE A 71 -14.87 -6.55 3.25
CA PHE A 71 -15.99 -7.43 3.61
C PHE A 71 -16.72 -7.05 4.89
N LEU A 72 -16.09 -6.33 5.82
CA LEU A 72 -16.75 -5.94 7.07
C LEU A 72 -17.45 -4.58 6.92
N PRO A 73 -18.75 -4.49 7.24
CA PRO A 73 -19.47 -3.23 7.18
C PRO A 73 -19.12 -2.34 8.37
N GLY A 74 -19.20 -1.03 8.16
CA GLY A 74 -19.08 -0.01 9.19
C GLY A 74 -18.17 1.13 8.74
N GLU A 75 -18.69 2.35 8.79
CA GLU A 75 -17.98 3.58 8.41
C GLU A 75 -16.69 3.75 9.22
N ASN A 76 -16.80 3.76 10.55
CA ASN A 76 -15.66 3.90 11.45
C ASN A 76 -14.65 2.76 11.27
N LEU A 77 -15.13 1.53 11.13
CA LEU A 77 -14.26 0.37 10.90
C LEU A 77 -13.51 0.48 9.58
N SER A 78 -14.17 0.96 8.53
CA SER A 78 -13.55 1.17 7.22
C SER A 78 -12.49 2.28 7.26
N MET A 79 -12.73 3.35 8.00
CA MET A 79 -11.74 4.42 8.21
C MET A 79 -10.52 3.92 9.01
N ILE A 80 -10.74 3.11 10.05
CA ILE A 80 -9.67 2.45 10.79
C ILE A 80 -8.87 1.52 9.86
N ALA A 81 -9.56 0.73 9.03
CA ALA A 81 -8.90 -0.16 8.07
C ALA A 81 -8.07 0.62 7.05
N VAL A 82 -8.58 1.74 6.51
CA VAL A 82 -7.83 2.64 5.62
C VAL A 82 -6.58 3.19 6.32
N GLY A 83 -6.69 3.62 7.57
CA GLY A 83 -5.55 4.05 8.37
C GLY A 83 -4.52 2.93 8.58
N ALA A 84 -4.97 1.73 8.94
CA ALA A 84 -4.11 0.56 9.10
C ALA A 84 -3.39 0.19 7.80
N ILE A 85 -4.07 0.22 6.65
CA ILE A 85 -3.44 0.00 5.33
C ILE A 85 -2.34 1.06 5.10
N GLY A 86 -2.61 2.34 5.37
CA GLY A 86 -1.62 3.41 5.25
C GLY A 86 -0.41 3.20 6.16
N PHE A 87 -0.65 2.83 7.42
CA PHE A 87 0.37 2.57 8.42
C PHE A 87 1.30 1.42 8.00
N PHE A 88 0.75 0.25 7.68
CA PHE A 88 1.56 -0.93 7.33
C PHE A 88 2.24 -0.79 5.96
N ALA A 89 1.65 -0.03 5.03
CA ALA A 89 2.25 0.24 3.72
C ALA A 89 3.43 1.24 3.75
N SER A 90 3.63 1.94 4.88
CA SER A 90 4.50 3.12 4.97
C SER A 90 5.96 2.87 4.61
N SER A 91 6.56 1.80 5.11
CA SER A 91 8.00 1.53 4.93
C SER A 91 8.30 0.55 3.78
N ILE A 92 7.28 0.10 3.05
CA ILE A 92 7.44 -0.92 2.00
C ILE A 92 8.32 -0.43 0.85
N PHE A 93 8.05 0.78 0.36
CA PHE A 93 8.85 1.36 -0.73
C PHE A 93 10.31 1.60 -0.31
N PRO A 94 10.61 2.25 0.85
CA PRO A 94 11.99 2.37 1.34
C PRO A 94 12.74 1.04 1.48
N ILE A 95 12.07 -0.02 1.95
CA ILE A 95 12.70 -1.35 2.09
C ILE A 95 13.05 -1.93 0.73
N ILE A 96 12.09 -1.94 -0.22
CA ILE A 96 12.34 -2.44 -1.58
C ILE A 96 13.43 -1.63 -2.26
N TYR A 97 13.42 -0.31 -2.09
CA TYR A 97 14.41 0.60 -2.64
C TYR A 97 15.81 0.33 -2.09
N SER A 98 15.94 0.20 -0.76
CA SER A 98 17.20 -0.16 -0.10
C SER A 98 17.75 -1.49 -0.62
N LEU A 99 16.89 -2.53 -0.67
CA LEU A 99 17.27 -3.86 -1.16
C LEU A 99 17.71 -3.82 -2.63
N ALA A 100 17.02 -3.05 -3.48
CA ALA A 100 17.38 -2.91 -4.88
C ALA A 100 18.75 -2.24 -5.07
N LEU A 101 19.06 -1.19 -4.30
CA LEU A 101 20.36 -0.53 -4.34
C LEU A 101 21.51 -1.43 -3.88
N GLN A 102 21.26 -2.33 -2.92
CA GLN A 102 22.25 -3.29 -2.45
C GLN A 102 22.61 -4.35 -3.50
N VAL A 103 21.74 -4.63 -4.48
CA VAL A 103 22.02 -5.63 -5.54
C VAL A 103 23.16 -5.18 -6.46
N ASN A 104 23.23 -3.90 -6.81
CA ASN A 104 24.33 -3.37 -7.62
C ASN A 104 24.59 -1.89 -7.29
N PRO A 105 25.44 -1.60 -6.29
CA PRO A 105 25.72 -0.24 -5.85
C PRO A 105 26.30 0.67 -6.94
N ARG A 106 26.99 0.11 -7.95
CA ARG A 106 27.58 0.89 -9.06
C ARG A 106 26.53 1.45 -10.01
N LYS A 107 25.33 0.87 -10.02
CA LYS A 107 24.20 1.28 -10.86
C LYS A 107 23.09 1.96 -10.06
N SER A 108 23.41 2.50 -8.88
CA SER A 108 22.44 3.12 -7.98
C SER A 108 21.56 4.17 -8.68
N ASN A 109 22.15 5.09 -9.44
CA ASN A 109 21.40 6.12 -10.18
C ASN A 109 20.43 5.53 -11.22
N GLU A 110 20.83 4.48 -11.95
CA GLU A 110 19.96 3.79 -12.92
C GLU A 110 18.79 3.10 -12.21
N ILE A 111 19.09 2.39 -11.13
CA ILE A 111 18.08 1.67 -10.33
C ILE A 111 17.07 2.67 -9.74
N SER A 112 17.55 3.76 -9.14
CA SER A 112 16.69 4.82 -8.61
C SER A 112 15.80 5.44 -9.69
N GLY A 113 16.36 5.75 -10.85
CA GLY A 113 15.61 6.29 -11.98
C GLY A 113 14.50 5.35 -12.46
N LEU A 114 14.80 4.06 -12.59
CA LEU A 114 13.82 3.04 -12.96
C LEU A 114 12.71 2.90 -11.91
N MET A 115 13.07 2.91 -10.62
CA MET A 115 12.09 2.81 -9.53
C MET A 115 11.14 4.01 -9.49
N ILE A 116 11.65 5.24 -9.63
CA ILE A 116 10.81 6.44 -9.67
C ILE A 116 9.87 6.40 -10.90
N THR A 117 10.39 5.96 -12.05
CA THR A 117 9.58 5.76 -13.26
C THR A 117 8.47 4.73 -13.05
N ALA A 118 8.77 3.61 -12.36
CA ALA A 118 7.77 2.61 -12.02
C ALA A 118 6.68 3.14 -11.07
N VAL A 119 7.02 4.03 -10.13
CA VAL A 119 6.03 4.71 -9.28
C VAL A 119 5.07 5.55 -10.12
N ALA A 120 5.58 6.32 -11.08
CA ALA A 120 4.75 7.08 -12.02
C ALA A 120 3.85 6.15 -12.87
N GLY A 121 4.39 5.02 -13.35
CA GLY A 121 3.65 3.99 -14.09
C GLY A 121 2.53 3.34 -13.28
N GLY A 122 2.59 3.38 -11.95
CA GLY A 122 1.52 2.90 -11.06
C GLY A 122 0.16 3.57 -11.29
N GLY A 123 0.12 4.74 -11.93
CA GLY A 123 -1.12 5.42 -12.33
C GLY A 123 -2.01 4.60 -13.28
N ILE A 124 -1.43 3.66 -14.04
CA ILE A 124 -2.16 2.75 -14.95
C ILE A 124 -3.13 1.83 -14.18
N VAL A 125 -2.86 1.56 -12.91
CA VAL A 125 -3.73 0.71 -12.07
C VAL A 125 -5.08 1.38 -11.82
N THR A 126 -5.12 2.71 -11.73
CA THR A 126 -6.34 3.47 -11.39
C THR A 126 -7.46 3.35 -12.44
N PRO A 127 -7.19 3.47 -13.76
CA PRO A 127 -8.16 3.12 -14.80
C PRO A 127 -8.70 1.68 -14.69
N LEU A 128 -7.83 0.69 -14.46
CA LEU A 128 -8.25 -0.71 -14.28
C LEU A 128 -9.18 -0.86 -13.07
N MET A 129 -8.87 -0.17 -11.98
CA MET A 129 -9.73 -0.10 -10.79
C MET A 129 -11.07 0.58 -11.08
N GLY A 130 -11.08 1.64 -11.88
CA GLY A 130 -12.29 2.31 -12.34
C GLY A 130 -13.20 1.35 -13.10
N MET A 131 -12.65 0.62 -14.08
CA MET A 131 -13.39 -0.40 -14.82
C MET A 131 -13.92 -1.52 -13.91
N ALA A 132 -13.08 -2.05 -13.02
CA ALA A 132 -13.49 -3.09 -12.07
C ALA A 132 -14.60 -2.60 -11.13
N THR A 133 -14.52 -1.34 -10.70
CA THR A 133 -15.55 -0.71 -9.86
C THR A 133 -16.87 -0.55 -10.60
N SER A 134 -16.83 -0.24 -11.90
CA SER A 134 -18.03 -0.15 -12.73
C SER A 134 -18.70 -1.50 -12.96
N SER A 135 -17.94 -2.59 -13.06
CA SER A 135 -18.48 -3.93 -13.37
C SER A 135 -19.08 -4.66 -12.16
N ILE A 136 -18.40 -4.64 -11.00
CA ILE A 136 -18.80 -5.42 -9.81
C ILE A 136 -18.90 -4.55 -8.55
N GLY A 137 -19.02 -3.23 -8.72
CA GLY A 137 -19.10 -2.26 -7.64
C GLY A 137 -17.77 -2.03 -6.93
N VAL A 138 -17.80 -1.29 -5.81
CA VAL A 138 -16.58 -0.92 -5.06
C VAL A 138 -15.73 -2.11 -4.63
N LEU A 139 -16.30 -3.30 -4.49
CA LEU A 139 -15.54 -4.52 -4.19
C LEU A 139 -14.51 -4.82 -5.29
N GLY A 140 -14.84 -4.60 -6.57
CA GLY A 140 -13.91 -4.83 -7.68
C GLY A 140 -12.66 -3.95 -7.61
N GLY A 141 -12.82 -2.68 -7.27
CA GLY A 141 -11.69 -1.79 -7.02
C GLY A 141 -10.84 -2.27 -5.84
N ILE A 142 -11.45 -2.75 -4.76
CA ILE A 142 -10.72 -3.26 -3.58
C ILE A 142 -9.93 -4.52 -3.94
N LEU A 143 -10.51 -5.43 -4.74
CA LEU A 143 -9.83 -6.65 -5.19
C LEU A 143 -8.60 -6.35 -6.06
N VAL A 144 -8.64 -5.32 -6.90
CA VAL A 144 -7.46 -4.90 -7.67
C VAL A 144 -6.34 -4.42 -6.74
N VAL A 145 -6.66 -3.67 -5.68
CA VAL A 145 -5.66 -3.28 -4.66
C VAL A 145 -5.14 -4.51 -3.93
N LEU A 146 -6.01 -5.45 -3.57
CA LEU A 146 -5.64 -6.70 -2.92
C LEU A 146 -4.67 -7.51 -3.79
N LEU A 147 -4.88 -7.60 -5.10
CA LEU A 147 -3.94 -8.26 -6.01
C LEU A 147 -2.56 -7.59 -6.00
N CYS A 148 -2.48 -6.26 -5.99
CA CYS A 148 -1.20 -5.55 -5.83
C CYS A 148 -0.51 -5.88 -4.49
N VAL A 149 -1.28 -5.96 -3.40
CA VAL A 149 -0.75 -6.29 -2.07
C VAL A 149 -0.30 -7.74 -2.01
N LEU A 150 -1.03 -8.68 -2.61
CA LEU A 150 -0.62 -10.09 -2.71
C LEU A 150 0.66 -10.25 -3.53
N TYR A 151 0.84 -9.46 -4.59
CA TYR A 151 2.12 -9.42 -5.31
C TYR A 151 3.27 -8.95 -4.40
N LEU A 152 3.05 -7.92 -3.59
CA LEU A 152 4.05 -7.45 -2.62
C LEU A 152 4.31 -8.48 -1.50
N VAL A 153 3.30 -9.22 -1.05
CA VAL A 153 3.47 -10.38 -0.15
C VAL A 153 4.37 -11.42 -0.82
N PHE A 154 4.07 -11.80 -2.06
CA PHE A 154 4.90 -12.73 -2.83
C PHE A 154 6.35 -12.25 -2.93
N CYS A 155 6.58 -10.96 -3.23
CA CYS A 155 7.91 -10.36 -3.21
C CYS A 155 8.56 -10.44 -1.81
N ALA A 156 7.84 -10.13 -0.74
CA ALA A 156 8.36 -10.18 0.62
C ALA A 156 8.83 -11.60 1.03
N PHE A 157 8.17 -12.65 0.54
CA PHE A 157 8.57 -14.03 0.77
C PHE A 157 9.62 -14.57 -0.21
N SER A 158 9.71 -13.99 -1.40
CA SER A 158 10.67 -14.40 -2.44
C SER A 158 12.03 -13.71 -2.32
N VAL A 159 12.07 -12.48 -1.81
CA VAL A 159 13.31 -11.72 -1.64
C VAL A 159 14.16 -12.35 -0.53
N ARG A 160 15.42 -12.61 -0.85
CA ARG A 160 16.46 -13.03 0.10
C ARG A 160 17.40 -11.86 0.32
N LYS A 161 17.99 -11.77 1.52
CA LYS A 161 19.03 -10.77 1.77
C LYS A 161 20.14 -10.96 0.74
N PRO A 162 20.54 -9.91 0.00
CA PRO A 162 21.73 -10.01 -0.82
C PRO A 162 22.91 -10.39 0.10
N ALA A 163 23.69 -11.38 -0.31
CA ALA A 163 24.93 -11.69 0.38
C ALA A 163 25.82 -10.45 0.23
N TYR A 164 26.18 -9.82 1.35
CA TYR A 164 27.17 -8.74 1.35
C TYR A 164 28.41 -9.26 0.63
N ALA A 165 28.74 -8.64 -0.50
CA ALA A 165 30.02 -8.78 -1.18
C ALA A 165 30.90 -7.60 -0.82
#